data_AF-B5YH25-F1
#
_entry.id   AF-B5YH25-F1
#
_cell.length_a   1.000
_cell.length_b   1.000
_cell.length_c   1.000
_cell.angle_alpha   90.00
_cell.angle_beta   90.00
_cell.angle_gamma   90.00
#
_symmetry.space_group_name_H-M   'P 1'
#
loop_
_entity.id
_entity.type
_entity.pdbx_description
1 polymer ?
#
loop_
_entity_poly.entity_id
_entity_poly.type
_entity_poly.pdbx_seq_one_letter_code
_entity_poly.pdbx_strand_id
1 'polypeptide(L)'
;MVVYYSLGNRKYWFTTIERLMQISEVLSKKSYLLHNTEAVKTTYNDWFILDEKYISKISEIIEECASEIKDEELLCDLMALKEVFDGGSVVFG
;
A
#
# COMPACT_ATOMS: atom_id res chain seq x y z
N MET A 1 -9.55 12.41 0.07
CA MET A 1 -9.06 11.55 1.17
C MET A 1 -9.27 10.12 0.72
N VAL A 2 -8.25 9.28 0.86
CA VAL A 2 -8.27 7.87 0.45
C VAL A 2 -8.05 7.02 1.69
N VAL A 3 -8.66 5.85 1.74
CA VAL A 3 -8.48 4.89 2.82
C VAL A 3 -8.06 3.54 2.28
N TYR A 4 -7.02 2.98 2.86
CA TYR A 4 -6.66 1.57 2.72
C TYR A 4 -7.10 0.84 3.99
N TYR A 5 -7.74 -0.31 3.82
CA TYR A 5 -8.25 -1.11 4.94
C TYR A 5 -7.99 -2.60 4.71
N SER A 6 -7.50 -3.28 5.74
CA SER A 6 -7.33 -4.73 5.71
C SER A 6 -8.48 -5.42 6.42
N LEU A 7 -9.12 -6.35 5.73
CA LEU A 7 -10.14 -7.21 6.32
C LEU A 7 -9.54 -8.26 7.27
N GLY A 8 -8.29 -8.66 7.05
CA GLY A 8 -7.64 -9.71 7.83
C GLY A 8 -7.19 -9.28 9.22
N ASN A 9 -6.68 -8.04 9.36
CA ASN A 9 -6.23 -7.52 10.67
C ASN A 9 -6.96 -6.26 11.16
N ARG A 10 -7.91 -5.73 10.40
CA ARG A 10 -8.73 -4.55 10.72
C ARG A 10 -7.94 -3.26 10.89
N LYS A 11 -6.74 -3.18 10.34
CA LYS A 11 -5.95 -1.95 10.27
C LYS A 11 -6.44 -1.08 9.12
N TYR A 12 -6.36 0.22 9.32
CA TYR A 12 -6.68 1.23 8.32
C TYR A 12 -5.55 2.25 8.24
N TRP A 13 -5.37 2.82 7.05
CA TRP A 13 -4.51 3.97 6.82
C TRP A 13 -5.28 5.00 6.01
N PHE A 14 -5.48 6.17 6.62
CA PHE A 14 -6.14 7.31 6.00
C PHE A 14 -5.08 8.27 5.48
N THR A 15 -5.26 8.75 4.26
CA THR A 15 -4.27 9.62 3.64
C THR A 15 -4.90 10.65 2.69
N THR A 16 -4.14 11.70 2.40
CA THR A 16 -4.49 12.63 1.32
C THR A 16 -3.95 12.12 -0.02
N ILE A 17 -4.46 12.66 -1.13
CA ILE A 17 -3.97 12.26 -2.46
C ILE A 17 -2.51 12.67 -2.63
N GLU A 18 -2.14 13.85 -2.12
CA GLU A 18 -0.77 14.36 -2.17
C GLU A 18 0.20 13.42 -1.44
N ARG A 19 -0.19 12.94 -0.26
CA ARG A 19 0.63 12.02 0.54
C ARG A 19 0.72 10.64 -0.11
N LEU A 20 -0.37 10.16 -0.69
CA LEU A 20 -0.37 8.93 -1.50
C LEU A 20 0.58 9.05 -2.71
N MET A 21 0.62 10.20 -3.38
CA MET A 21 1.54 10.44 -4.50
C MET A 21 3.01 10.40 -4.04
N GLN A 22 3.33 10.99 -2.89
CA GLN A 22 4.69 10.93 -2.31
C GLN A 22 5.11 9.49 -2.02
N ILE A 23 4.24 8.69 -1.41
CA ILE A 23 4.52 7.27 -1.16
C ILE A 23 4.66 6.49 -2.47
N SER A 24 3.79 6.77 -3.43
CA SER A 24 3.86 6.14 -4.75
C SER A 24 5.18 6.45 -5.45
N GLU A 25 5.69 7.68 -5.34
CA GLU A 25 7.00 8.05 -5.88
C GLU A 25 8.13 7.24 -5.24
N VAL A 26 8.11 7.06 -3.92
CA VAL A 26 9.08 6.21 -3.21
C VAL A 26 9.01 4.76 -3.70
N LEU A 27 7.82 4.18 -3.72
CA LEU A 27 7.60 2.79 -4.16
C LEU A 27 7.92 2.61 -5.65
N SER A 28 7.76 3.66 -6.46
CA SER A 28 8.00 3.61 -7.91
C SER A 28 9.45 3.28 -8.27
N LYS A 29 10.41 3.60 -7.39
CA LYS A 29 11.83 3.22 -7.53
C LYS A 29 12.03 1.72 -7.67
N LYS A 30 11.08 0.93 -7.16
CA LYS A 30 11.05 -0.53 -7.20
C LYS A 30 9.87 -1.07 -8.01
N SER A 31 9.17 -0.21 -8.77
CA SER A 31 7.98 -0.57 -9.55
C SER A 31 8.20 -1.70 -10.55
N TYR A 32 9.44 -1.92 -11.01
CA TYR A 32 9.79 -3.03 -11.88
C TYR A 32 9.46 -4.39 -11.25
N LEU A 33 9.38 -4.48 -9.92
CA LEU A 33 8.98 -5.69 -9.19
C LEU A 33 7.47 -6.00 -9.33
N LEU A 34 6.66 -5.05 -9.79
CA LEU A 34 5.21 -5.15 -9.96
C LEU A 34 4.78 -5.42 -11.41
N HIS A 35 5.72 -5.53 -12.37
CA HIS A 35 5.43 -5.55 -13.81
C HIS A 35 4.45 -6.63 -14.30
N ASN A 36 4.25 -7.70 -13.51
CA ASN A 36 3.40 -8.85 -13.85
C ASN A 36 2.26 -9.07 -12.85
N THR A 37 1.88 -8.04 -12.08
CA THR A 37 0.87 -8.17 -11.03
C THR A 37 -0.24 -7.16 -11.25
N GLU A 38 -1.46 -7.66 -11.51
CA GLU A 38 -2.64 -6.80 -11.53
C GLU A 38 -2.88 -6.26 -10.12
N ALA A 39 -3.04 -4.95 -9.99
CA ALA A 39 -3.23 -4.33 -8.67
C ALA A 39 -4.63 -4.61 -8.11
N VAL A 40 -5.66 -4.57 -8.97
CA VAL A 40 -7.07 -4.68 -8.60
C VAL A 40 -7.61 -6.03 -9.05
N LYS A 41 -8.12 -6.80 -8.10
CA LYS A 41 -8.79 -8.08 -8.36
C LYS A 41 -10.24 -7.88 -8.79
N THR A 42 -10.98 -7.00 -8.09
CA THR A 42 -12.40 -6.72 -8.37
C THR A 42 -12.86 -5.45 -7.64
N THR A 43 -14.11 -5.05 -7.84
CA THR A 43 -14.78 -3.97 -7.12
C THR A 43 -16.04 -4.48 -6.41
N TYR A 44 -16.35 -3.91 -5.24
CA TYR A 44 -17.56 -4.23 -4.48
C TYR A 44 -18.04 -3.00 -3.68
N ASN A 45 -19.28 -2.56 -3.89
CA ASN A 45 -19.86 -1.37 -3.25
C ASN A 45 -18.92 -0.14 -3.30
N ASP A 46 -18.38 0.16 -4.48
CA ASP A 46 -17.43 1.26 -4.74
C ASP A 46 -16.05 1.10 -4.07
N TRP A 47 -15.77 -0.02 -3.41
CA TRP A 47 -14.44 -0.37 -2.94
C TRP A 47 -13.67 -1.18 -3.97
N PHE A 48 -12.40 -0.86 -4.14
CA PHE A 48 -11.48 -1.65 -4.95
C PHE A 48 -10.81 -2.71 -4.06
N ILE A 49 -10.95 -3.97 -4.45
CA ILE A 49 -10.33 -5.10 -3.76
C ILE A 49 -9.00 -5.39 -4.45
N LEU A 50 -7.90 -5.35 -3.70
CA LEU A 50 -6.57 -5.58 -4.23
C LEU A 50 -6.28 -7.08 -4.44
N ASP A 51 -5.44 -7.39 -5.42
CA ASP A 51 -4.97 -8.76 -5.63
C ASP A 51 -3.99 -9.18 -4.52
N GLU A 52 -4.10 -10.42 -4.05
CA GLU A 52 -3.26 -10.93 -2.95
C GLU A 52 -1.78 -11.01 -3.34
N LYS A 53 -1.45 -11.28 -4.61
CA LYS A 53 -0.06 -11.25 -5.07
C LYS A 53 0.47 -9.81 -5.06
N TYR A 54 -0.36 -8.85 -5.44
CA TYR A 54 0.00 -7.43 -5.40
C TYR A 54 0.23 -6.96 -3.96
N ILE A 55 -0.67 -7.32 -3.03
CA ILE A 55 -0.55 -7.04 -1.59
C ILE A 55 0.78 -7.55 -1.04
N SER A 56 1.08 -8.83 -1.26
CA SER A 56 2.34 -9.44 -0.80
C SER A 56 3.56 -8.72 -1.37
N LYS A 57 3.55 -8.43 -2.68
CA LYS A 57 4.66 -7.78 -3.36
C LYS A 57 4.89 -6.35 -2.85
N ILE A 58 3.82 -5.60 -2.62
CA ILE A 58 3.93 -4.24 -2.08
C ILE A 58 4.48 -4.25 -0.66
N SER A 59 4.08 -5.18 0.20
CA SER A 59 4.65 -5.27 1.55
C SER A 59 6.17 -5.51 1.52
N GLU A 60 6.64 -6.42 0.64
CA GLU A 60 8.08 -6.64 0.40
C GLU A 60 8.80 -5.36 -0.06
N ILE A 61 8.23 -4.64 -1.02
CA ILE A 61 8.80 -3.39 -1.55
C ILE A 61 8.88 -2.32 -0.48
N ILE A 62 7.84 -2.19 0.36
CA ILE A 62 7.81 -1.23 1.46
C ILE A 62 8.96 -1.50 2.43
N GLU A 63 9.21 -2.76 2.77
CA GLU A 63 10.30 -3.14 3.67
C GLU A 63 11.68 -2.83 3.09
N GLU A 64 11.89 -3.06 1.79
CA GLU A 64 13.13 -2.65 1.11
C GLU A 64 13.32 -1.13 1.13
N CYS A 65 12.28 -0.37 0.77
CA CYS A 65 12.34 1.09 0.66
C CYS A 65 12.47 1.79 2.01
N ALA A 66 11.96 1.20 3.09
CA ALA A 66 11.96 1.79 4.42
C ALA A 66 13.34 2.26 4.89
N SER A 67 14.38 1.47 4.58
CA SER A 67 15.76 1.75 4.98
C SER A 67 16.37 2.99 4.30
N GLU A 68 15.77 3.45 3.19
CA GLU A 68 16.28 4.56 2.38
C GLU A 68 15.59 5.90 2.70
N ILE A 69 14.50 5.88 3.48
CA ILE A 69 13.71 7.06 3.79
C ILE A 69 14.30 7.81 5.00
N LYS A 70 14.60 9.09 4.80
CA LYS A 70 15.08 9.99 5.86
C LYS A 70 13.99 10.83 6.53
N ASP A 71 12.86 10.98 5.85
CA ASP A 71 11.69 11.70 6.35
C ASP A 71 10.92 10.79 7.30
N GLU A 72 10.95 11.12 8.60
CA GLU A 72 10.34 10.32 9.66
C GLU A 72 8.81 10.23 9.51
N GLU A 73 8.16 11.30 9.07
CA GLU A 73 6.71 11.32 8.88
C GLU A 73 6.32 10.41 7.71
N LEU A 74 7.07 10.48 6.61
CA LEU A 74 6.84 9.62 5.44
C LEU A 74 7.11 8.15 5.77
N LEU A 75 8.14 7.88 6.60
CA LEU A 75 8.44 6.54 7.08
C LEU A 75 7.30 6.00 7.96
N CYS A 76 6.75 6.81 8.86
CA CYS A 76 5.60 6.42 9.67
C CYS A 76 4.39 6.06 8.80
N ASP A 77 4.09 6.85 7.76
CA ASP A 77 3.00 6.53 6.85
C ASP A 77 3.25 5.26 6.04
N LEU A 78 4.48 5.07 5.57
CA LEU A 78 4.88 3.85 4.85
C LEU A 78 4.70 2.60 5.72
N MET A 79 5.08 2.69 7.00
CA MET A 79 4.93 1.59 7.96
C MET A 79 3.47 1.34 8.34
N ALA A 80 2.67 2.39 8.52
CA ALA A 80 1.24 2.25 8.74
C ALA A 80 0.56 1.57 7.55
N LEU A 81 0.94 1.95 6.33
CA LEU A 81 0.49 1.29 5.11
C LEU A 81 0.95 -0.17 5.05
N LYS A 82 2.19 -0.47 5.44
CA LYS A 82 2.69 -1.85 5.56
C LYS A 82 1.83 -2.69 6.50
N GLU A 83 1.49 -2.16 7.68
CA GLU A 83 0.63 -2.88 8.63
C GLU A 83 -0.74 -3.23 8.00
N VAL A 84 -1.28 -2.39 7.13
CA VAL A 84 -2.49 -2.71 6.37
C VAL A 84 -2.20 -3.87 5.40
N PHE A 85 -1.14 -3.80 4.60
CA PHE A 85 -0.80 -4.86 3.65
C PHE A 85 -0.48 -6.21 4.32
N ASP A 86 0.21 -6.20 5.47
CA ASP A 86 0.54 -7.41 6.25
C ASP A 86 -0.71 -8.13 6.78
N GLY A 87 -1.85 -7.43 6.89
CA GLY A 87 -3.12 -8.03 7.26
C GLY A 87 -3.75 -8.88 6.15
N GLY A 88 -3.33 -8.71 4.90
CA GLY A 88 -3.96 -9.36 3.74
C GLY A 88 -5.38 -8.84 3.46
N SER A 89 -5.96 -9.28 2.34
CA SER A 89 -7.34 -8.93 1.93
C SER A 89 -7.64 -7.43 2.07
N VAL A 90 -6.85 -6.64 1.35
CA VAL A 90 -6.87 -5.17 1.41
C VAL A 90 -7.86 -4.61 0.41
N VAL A 91 -8.61 -3.60 0.86
CA VAL A 91 -9.49 -2.78 0.04
C VAL A 91 -9.07 -1.32 0.09
N PHE A 92 -9.32 -0.57 -0.98
CA PHE A 92 -9.16 0.88 -0.99
C PHE A 92 -10.35 1.60 -1.60
N GLY A 93 -10.58 2.84 -1.15
CA GLY A 93 -11.70 3.71 -1.55
C GLY A 93 -11.48 5.16 -1.16
#